data_AF-A0A1I6KLQ3-F1
#
_entry.id   AF-A0A1I6KLQ3-F1
#
_cell.length_a   1.000
_cell.length_b   1.000
_cell.length_c   1.000
_cell.angle_alpha   90.00
_cell.angle_beta   90.00
_cell.angle_gamma   90.00
#
_symmetry.space_group_name_H-M   'P 1'
#
loop_
_entity.id
_entity.type
_entity.pdbx_description
1 polymer ?
#
loop_
_entity_poly.entity_id
_entity_poly.type
_entity_poly.pdbx_seq_one_letter_code
_entity_poly.pdbx_strand_id
1 'polypeptide(L)'
;MKLNYAPIIHARTKYVDFRKGLLVLPVDFSETDAQDVHSLVLDSTRFFELAGTSGRRVVYGNGKFVVSGISIIFQELFKLCNKEPEFNRVDHENGRLAYGFVGVVFPVASRPNLFDIPNEVFLNIYLKHIKTRWEETTETENVFGSKKVEYEEIDLPDAGRIANFDTQLSNRSGKLLLEDIPEDCDATVAYVLSKALRGERIAFCSNITIPKLISESRFDIVTCRNASSILPPEVQVRPLQNQPEPADNYSLKRTAQRLPKKMHLYEPPKKKKESSLDDILEQYNAPIENKDFLSERYNPREYARKKDNKAPYMKEAKKNDNTTLSYNDIIREKSDIFTKKSDFTEIATVLGVIAGVTFTVIGLATQANPIVLATVGVITVVLTGMEAKRILDRFNS
;
A
#
# COMPACT_ATOMS: atom_id res chain seq x y z
N MET A 1 -26.29 4.18 -7.60
CA MET A 1 -26.71 2.87 -8.15
C MET A 1 -26.79 1.85 -7.02
N LYS A 2 -27.91 1.14 -6.89
CA LYS A 2 -28.09 0.09 -5.89
C LYS A 2 -27.53 -1.25 -6.36
N LEU A 3 -26.64 -1.84 -5.56
CA LEU A 3 -26.02 -3.13 -5.84
C LEU A 3 -26.02 -4.00 -4.58
N ASN A 4 -26.15 -5.31 -4.76
CA ASN A 4 -25.97 -6.27 -3.69
C ASN A 4 -24.49 -6.62 -3.57
N TYR A 5 -23.95 -6.52 -2.36
CA TYR A 5 -22.56 -6.85 -2.07
C TYR A 5 -22.43 -7.65 -0.79
N ALA A 6 -21.39 -8.46 -0.67
CA ALA A 6 -21.02 -9.11 0.57
C ALA A 6 -19.59 -8.70 1.00
N PRO A 7 -19.35 -8.36 2.28
CA PRO A 7 -18.03 -8.04 2.78
C PRO A 7 -17.01 -9.18 2.64
N ILE A 8 -15.77 -8.81 2.36
CA ILE A 8 -14.62 -9.73 2.39
C ILE A 8 -13.43 -9.06 3.07
N ILE A 9 -12.81 -9.74 4.03
CA ILE A 9 -11.73 -9.17 4.84
C ILE A 9 -10.63 -10.21 5.06
N HIS A 10 -9.38 -9.78 4.91
CA HIS A 10 -8.20 -10.50 5.36
C HIS A 10 -7.32 -9.51 6.12
N ALA A 11 -7.25 -9.64 7.44
CA ALA A 11 -6.62 -8.64 8.29
C ALA A 11 -5.99 -9.29 9.51
N ARG A 12 -4.99 -8.60 10.06
CA ARG A 12 -4.52 -8.84 11.43
C ARG A 12 -5.47 -8.22 12.44
N THR A 13 -5.54 -8.81 13.62
CA THR A 13 -6.20 -8.24 14.80
C THR A 13 -5.17 -8.04 15.91
N LYS A 14 -5.55 -7.41 17.02
CA LYS A 14 -4.63 -6.99 18.10
C LYS A 14 -3.70 -8.11 18.58
N TYR A 15 -4.21 -9.32 18.76
CA TYR A 15 -3.42 -10.43 19.32
C TYR A 15 -3.18 -11.58 18.34
N VAL A 16 -3.66 -11.47 17.10
CA VAL A 16 -3.61 -12.56 16.13
C VAL A 16 -3.14 -12.02 14.78
N ASP A 17 -2.07 -12.64 14.26
CA ASP A 17 -1.55 -12.38 12.92
C ASP A 17 -2.54 -12.91 11.84
N PHE A 18 -2.14 -12.92 10.58
CA PHE A 18 -2.95 -13.43 9.48
C PHE A 18 -3.32 -14.89 9.70
N ARG A 19 -4.60 -15.16 9.54
CA ARG A 19 -5.18 -16.51 9.59
C ARG A 19 -4.93 -17.19 8.25
N LYS A 20 -5.00 -18.53 8.23
CA LYS A 20 -4.83 -19.35 7.00
C LYS A 20 -5.87 -19.04 5.90
N GLY A 21 -6.92 -18.27 6.21
CA GLY A 21 -7.96 -17.88 5.27
C GLY A 21 -8.47 -16.45 5.48
N LEU A 22 -9.65 -16.19 4.94
CA LEU A 22 -10.34 -14.92 5.07
C LEU A 22 -10.99 -14.79 6.46
N LEU A 23 -10.96 -13.60 7.03
CA LEU A 23 -11.60 -13.29 8.30
C LEU A 23 -13.12 -13.17 8.15
N VAL A 24 -13.54 -12.57 7.04
CA VAL A 24 -14.94 -12.38 6.64
C VAL A 24 -15.05 -12.76 5.18
N LEU A 25 -16.10 -13.49 4.82
CA LEU A 25 -16.41 -13.85 3.44
C LEU A 25 -17.92 -14.11 3.25
N PRO A 26 -18.40 -14.08 2.00
CA PRO A 26 -19.80 -14.36 1.69
C PRO A 26 -20.25 -15.76 2.15
N VAL A 27 -21.54 -15.88 2.50
CA VAL A 27 -22.15 -17.14 2.96
C VAL A 27 -22.06 -18.25 1.90
N ASP A 28 -22.23 -17.89 0.63
CA ASP A 28 -22.32 -18.77 -0.53
C ASP A 28 -20.96 -19.19 -1.10
N PHE A 29 -19.85 -18.64 -0.60
CA PHE A 29 -18.51 -19.03 -1.03
C PHE A 29 -18.22 -20.48 -0.66
N SER A 30 -17.88 -21.28 -1.69
CA SER A 30 -17.27 -22.58 -1.49
C SER A 30 -15.85 -22.44 -0.91
N GLU A 31 -15.27 -23.54 -0.44
CA GLU A 31 -13.89 -23.55 0.03
C GLU A 31 -12.91 -23.17 -1.08
N THR A 32 -13.14 -23.62 -2.31
CA THR A 32 -12.33 -23.27 -3.48
C THR A 32 -12.41 -21.77 -3.79
N ASP A 33 -13.61 -21.19 -3.78
CA ASP A 33 -13.77 -19.74 -4.01
C ASP A 33 -13.02 -18.93 -2.95
N ALA A 34 -13.11 -19.35 -1.67
CA ALA A 34 -12.40 -18.71 -0.58
C ALA A 34 -10.87 -18.83 -0.72
N GLN A 35 -10.35 -20.00 -1.12
CA GLN A 35 -8.92 -20.22 -1.32
C GLN A 35 -8.37 -19.43 -2.52
N ASP A 36 -9.11 -19.37 -3.63
CA ASP A 36 -8.73 -18.61 -4.82
C ASP A 36 -8.62 -17.12 -4.51
N VAL A 37 -9.64 -16.56 -3.84
CA VAL A 37 -9.62 -15.13 -3.47
C VAL A 37 -8.56 -14.86 -2.41
N HIS A 38 -8.41 -15.71 -1.40
CA HIS A 38 -7.39 -15.54 -0.38
C HIS A 38 -5.98 -15.53 -0.99
N SER A 39 -5.72 -16.43 -1.94
CA SER A 39 -4.48 -16.50 -2.69
C SER A 39 -4.14 -15.17 -3.38
N LEU A 40 -5.12 -14.58 -4.07
CA LEU A 40 -4.95 -13.28 -4.75
C LEU A 40 -4.78 -12.12 -3.76
N VAL A 41 -5.49 -12.15 -2.64
CA VAL A 41 -5.33 -11.19 -1.55
C VAL A 41 -3.91 -11.25 -0.98
N LEU A 42 -3.35 -12.44 -0.74
CA LEU A 42 -1.97 -12.58 -0.28
C LEU A 42 -0.96 -11.95 -1.26
N ASP A 43 -1.15 -12.10 -2.57
CA ASP A 43 -0.29 -11.44 -3.56
C ASP A 43 -0.36 -9.91 -3.44
N SER A 44 -1.55 -9.36 -3.17
CA SER A 44 -1.72 -7.91 -3.00
C SER A 44 -1.16 -7.37 -1.68
N THR A 45 -1.08 -8.18 -0.63
CA THR A 45 -0.56 -7.77 0.70
C THR A 45 0.93 -8.07 0.89
N ARG A 46 1.59 -8.79 -0.04
CA ARG A 46 3.04 -8.99 -0.04
C ARG A 46 3.77 -7.65 -0.16
N PHE A 47 4.79 -7.44 0.68
CA PHE A 47 5.59 -6.21 0.69
C PHE A 47 4.71 -4.94 0.78
N PHE A 48 3.68 -4.97 1.63
CA PHE A 48 2.72 -3.87 1.77
C PHE A 48 3.39 -2.57 2.20
N GLU A 49 4.56 -2.59 2.86
CA GLU A 49 5.29 -1.37 3.22
C GLU A 49 5.66 -0.54 1.98
N LEU A 50 5.78 -1.18 0.82
CA LEU A 50 6.13 -0.55 -0.46
C LEU A 50 4.91 -0.10 -1.27
N ALA A 51 3.69 -0.31 -0.76
CA ALA A 51 2.46 0.18 -1.38
C ALA A 51 2.21 1.68 -1.11
N GLY A 52 3.01 2.34 -0.27
CA GLY A 52 2.82 3.74 0.07
C GLY A 52 1.49 4.01 0.79
N THR A 53 1.06 5.28 0.82
CA THR A 53 -0.09 5.75 1.60
C THR A 53 -1.44 5.52 0.92
N SER A 54 -1.48 5.31 -0.39
CA SER A 54 -2.70 5.02 -1.16
C SER A 54 -3.10 3.55 -1.15
N GLY A 55 -2.23 2.65 -0.67
CA GLY A 55 -2.46 1.21 -0.73
C GLY A 55 -2.45 0.65 -2.15
N ARG A 56 -2.98 -0.56 -2.31
CA ARG A 56 -3.18 -1.24 -3.60
C ARG A 56 -4.66 -1.52 -3.81
N ARG A 57 -5.20 -1.05 -4.93
CA ARG A 57 -6.54 -1.39 -5.40
C ARG A 57 -6.50 -2.75 -6.08
N VAL A 58 -7.47 -3.59 -5.80
CA VAL A 58 -7.54 -4.94 -6.33
C VAL A 58 -8.91 -5.16 -6.93
N VAL A 59 -8.94 -5.72 -8.14
CA VAL A 59 -10.17 -6.20 -8.77
C VAL A 59 -9.93 -7.62 -9.27
N TYR A 60 -10.86 -8.52 -9.00
CA TYR A 60 -10.81 -9.90 -9.46
C TYR A 60 -12.18 -10.35 -9.93
N GLY A 61 -12.28 -10.85 -11.15
CA GLY A 61 -13.47 -11.51 -11.68
C GLY A 61 -13.10 -12.90 -12.21
N ASN A 62 -13.91 -13.90 -11.91
CA ASN A 62 -13.73 -15.28 -12.43
C ASN A 62 -14.89 -15.77 -13.30
N GLY A 63 -15.86 -14.90 -13.57
CA GLY A 63 -17.09 -15.20 -14.30
C GLY A 63 -18.24 -15.70 -13.42
N LYS A 64 -18.02 -15.95 -12.12
CA LYS A 64 -19.09 -16.25 -11.14
C LYS A 64 -19.40 -15.06 -10.24
N PHE A 65 -18.35 -14.45 -9.68
CA PHE A 65 -18.43 -13.28 -8.83
C PHE A 65 -17.28 -12.33 -9.13
N VAL A 66 -17.36 -11.13 -8.54
CA VAL A 66 -16.35 -10.09 -8.64
C VAL A 66 -15.95 -9.63 -7.25
N VAL A 67 -14.66 -9.55 -6.99
CA VAL A 67 -14.09 -8.97 -5.77
C VAL A 67 -13.47 -7.63 -6.13
N SER A 68 -13.76 -6.59 -5.35
CA SER A 68 -13.09 -5.30 -5.43
C SER A 68 -12.71 -4.83 -4.04
N GLY A 69 -11.49 -4.33 -3.85
CA GLY A 69 -11.05 -3.92 -2.53
C GLY A 69 -9.72 -3.19 -2.50
N ILE A 70 -9.24 -2.94 -1.29
CA ILE A 70 -8.00 -2.25 -1.03
C ILE A 70 -7.13 -3.04 -0.04
N SER A 71 -5.87 -3.23 -0.41
CA SER A 71 -4.81 -3.71 0.47
C SER A 71 -4.02 -2.52 1.00
N ILE A 72 -4.10 -2.26 2.30
CA ILE A 72 -3.58 -1.03 2.90
C ILE A 72 -3.26 -1.20 4.39
N ILE A 73 -2.39 -0.33 4.90
CA ILE A 73 -2.27 -0.07 6.34
C ILE A 73 -3.53 0.65 6.81
N PHE A 74 -4.23 0.12 7.81
CA PHE A 74 -5.53 0.66 8.19
C PHE A 74 -5.45 2.11 8.67
N GLN A 75 -4.35 2.52 9.32
CA GLN A 75 -4.12 3.93 9.66
C GLN A 75 -4.22 4.85 8.43
N GLU A 76 -3.70 4.43 7.27
CA GLU A 76 -3.79 5.21 6.03
C GLU A 76 -5.21 5.22 5.47
N LEU A 77 -5.97 4.12 5.61
CA LEU A 77 -7.39 4.10 5.24
C LEU A 77 -8.22 5.12 6.04
N PHE A 78 -7.95 5.27 7.34
CA PHE A 78 -8.58 6.31 8.16
C PHE A 78 -8.22 7.72 7.66
N LYS A 79 -6.95 7.97 7.34
CA LYS A 79 -6.50 9.26 6.76
C LYS A 79 -7.19 9.56 5.43
N LEU A 80 -7.30 8.57 4.53
CA LEU A 80 -7.99 8.70 3.25
C LEU A 80 -9.46 9.07 3.41
N CYS A 81 -10.10 8.68 4.52
CA CYS A 81 -11.48 9.01 4.84
C CYS A 81 -11.61 10.23 5.77
N ASN A 82 -10.50 10.90 6.10
CA ASN A 82 -10.44 11.99 7.08
C ASN A 82 -11.11 11.64 8.43
N LYS A 83 -10.82 10.46 8.98
CA LYS A 83 -11.35 9.97 10.25
C LYS A 83 -10.23 9.67 11.25
N GLU A 84 -10.57 9.73 12.55
CA GLU A 84 -9.65 9.35 13.61
C GLU A 84 -9.35 7.85 13.59
N PRO A 85 -8.08 7.43 13.77
CA PRO A 85 -7.71 6.02 13.65
C PRO A 85 -8.28 5.17 14.80
N GLU A 86 -9.04 4.14 14.45
CA GLU A 86 -9.47 3.06 15.37
C GLU A 86 -8.93 1.70 14.90
N PHE A 87 -8.75 0.74 15.81
CA PHE A 87 -8.32 -0.63 15.47
C PHE A 87 -7.14 -0.71 14.48
N ASN A 88 -6.15 0.19 14.57
CA ASN A 88 -5.12 0.36 13.54
C ASN A 88 -3.71 -0.01 14.02
N ARG A 89 -3.57 -0.42 15.28
CA ARG A 89 -2.29 -0.83 15.89
C ARG A 89 -2.43 -2.19 16.53
N VAL A 90 -1.57 -3.11 16.14
CA VAL A 90 -1.58 -4.48 16.64
C VAL A 90 -1.05 -4.52 18.08
N ASP A 91 -0.18 -3.59 18.47
CA ASP A 91 0.36 -3.49 19.82
C ASP A 91 0.42 -2.03 20.29
N HIS A 92 0.05 -1.78 21.55
CA HIS A 92 0.19 -0.49 22.21
C HIS A 92 1.65 -0.20 22.63
N GLU A 93 2.46 -1.23 22.88
CA GLU A 93 3.85 -1.08 23.36
C GLU A 93 4.86 -1.02 22.19
N ASN A 94 4.73 -1.89 21.18
CA ASN A 94 5.66 -1.95 20.04
C ASN A 94 5.20 -1.21 18.78
N GLY A 95 3.99 -0.62 18.77
CA GLY A 95 3.57 0.33 17.73
C GLY A 95 3.39 -0.23 16.31
N ARG A 96 3.33 -1.56 16.13
CA ARG A 96 3.14 -2.17 14.80
C ARG A 96 1.77 -1.80 14.24
N LEU A 97 1.75 -1.36 12.99
CA LEU A 97 0.50 -0.98 12.31
C LEU A 97 -0.25 -2.23 11.84
N ALA A 98 -1.58 -2.20 12.01
CA ALA A 98 -2.47 -3.18 11.44
C ALA A 98 -2.65 -2.88 9.94
N TYR A 99 -2.57 -3.93 9.13
CA TYR A 99 -2.78 -3.87 7.69
C TYR A 99 -3.48 -5.14 7.22
N GLY A 100 -3.99 -5.07 6.01
CA GLY A 100 -4.66 -6.18 5.37
C GLY A 100 -5.40 -5.74 4.13
N PHE A 101 -6.34 -6.57 3.72
CA PHE A 101 -7.27 -6.35 2.63
C PHE A 101 -8.69 -6.22 3.16
N VAL A 102 -9.40 -5.21 2.67
CA VAL A 102 -10.84 -5.03 2.89
C VAL A 102 -11.49 -4.77 1.54
N GLY A 103 -12.55 -5.50 1.26
CA GLY A 103 -13.24 -5.41 -0.01
C GLY A 103 -14.69 -5.83 0.06
N VAL A 104 -15.27 -5.86 -1.12
CA VAL A 104 -16.64 -6.24 -1.41
C VAL A 104 -16.66 -7.32 -2.49
N VAL A 105 -17.65 -8.20 -2.38
CA VAL A 105 -17.96 -9.20 -3.40
C VAL A 105 -19.29 -8.86 -4.03
N PHE A 106 -19.33 -8.81 -5.36
CA PHE A 106 -20.55 -8.65 -6.14
C PHE A 106 -20.84 -9.94 -6.91
N PRO A 107 -22.12 -10.35 -7.04
CA PRO A 107 -22.48 -11.31 -8.07
C PRO A 107 -22.22 -10.70 -9.45
N VAL A 108 -21.87 -11.54 -10.43
CA VAL A 108 -21.78 -11.11 -11.83
C VAL A 108 -23.16 -10.60 -12.27
N ALA A 109 -23.19 -9.44 -12.92
CA ALA A 109 -24.42 -8.74 -13.26
C ALA A 109 -24.43 -8.32 -14.73
N SER A 110 -25.58 -8.41 -15.37
CA SER A 110 -25.74 -7.96 -16.75
C SER A 110 -25.68 -6.44 -16.81
N ARG A 111 -24.55 -5.89 -17.29
CA ARG A 111 -24.34 -4.46 -17.61
C ARG A 111 -24.64 -3.48 -16.45
N PRO A 112 -23.86 -3.51 -15.36
CA PRO A 112 -23.91 -2.40 -14.41
C PRO A 112 -23.43 -1.13 -15.12
N ASN A 113 -24.11 -0.01 -14.82
CA ASN A 113 -23.53 1.30 -15.05
C ASN A 113 -22.17 1.37 -14.34
N LEU A 114 -21.26 2.19 -14.85
CA LEU A 114 -19.93 2.34 -14.25
C LEU A 114 -20.09 3.09 -12.93
N PHE A 115 -19.48 2.57 -11.86
CA PHE A 115 -19.56 3.13 -10.52
C PHE A 115 -18.19 3.08 -9.84
N ASP A 116 -18.01 3.98 -8.88
CA ASP A 116 -16.83 4.01 -8.03
C ASP A 116 -17.17 3.42 -6.64
N ILE A 117 -16.16 2.89 -5.96
CA ILE A 117 -16.29 2.42 -4.58
C ILE A 117 -15.46 3.34 -3.68
N PRO A 118 -16.11 4.31 -2.99
CA PRO A 118 -15.42 5.23 -2.10
C PRO A 118 -14.67 4.51 -0.97
N ASN A 119 -13.60 5.12 -0.48
CA ASN A 119 -12.80 4.55 0.62
C ASN A 119 -13.62 4.35 1.89
N GLU A 120 -14.63 5.19 2.10
CA GLU A 120 -15.56 5.14 3.21
C GLU A 120 -16.31 3.82 3.26
N VAL A 121 -16.60 3.20 2.11
CA VAL A 121 -17.23 1.88 2.04
C VAL A 121 -16.33 0.83 2.68
N PHE A 122 -15.05 0.79 2.28
CA PHE A 122 -14.07 -0.14 2.85
C PHE A 122 -13.85 0.12 4.34
N LEU A 123 -13.77 1.38 4.76
CA LEU A 123 -13.60 1.72 6.17
C LEU A 123 -14.81 1.30 7.02
N ASN A 124 -16.04 1.52 6.52
CA ASN A 124 -17.25 1.11 7.22
C ASN A 124 -17.35 -0.41 7.37
N ILE A 125 -17.00 -1.16 6.32
CA ILE A 125 -16.90 -2.63 6.35
C ILE A 125 -15.86 -3.06 7.39
N TYR A 126 -14.67 -2.46 7.36
CA TYR A 126 -13.61 -2.75 8.32
C TYR A 126 -14.10 -2.58 9.76
N LEU A 127 -14.63 -1.41 10.09
CA LEU A 127 -15.12 -1.10 11.44
C LEU A 127 -16.23 -2.04 11.90
N LYS A 128 -17.21 -2.31 11.02
CA LYS A 128 -18.36 -3.18 11.31
C LYS A 128 -17.94 -4.60 11.70
N HIS A 129 -16.91 -5.14 11.05
CA HIS A 129 -16.53 -6.54 11.21
C HIS A 129 -15.30 -6.77 12.09
N ILE A 130 -14.36 -5.83 12.15
CA ILE A 130 -13.17 -5.96 12.99
C ILE A 130 -13.46 -5.70 14.45
N LYS A 131 -14.38 -4.78 14.78
CA LYS A 131 -14.68 -4.43 16.18
C LYS A 131 -14.92 -5.65 17.08
N THR A 132 -15.70 -6.62 16.60
CA THR A 132 -16.02 -7.83 17.38
C THR A 132 -14.88 -8.86 17.41
N ARG A 133 -13.87 -8.72 16.55
CA ARG A 133 -12.76 -9.67 16.40
C ARG A 133 -11.42 -9.10 16.86
N TRP A 134 -11.38 -7.81 17.21
CA TRP A 134 -10.16 -7.07 17.43
C TRP A 134 -9.32 -7.65 18.58
N GLU A 135 -9.97 -7.99 19.69
CA GLU A 135 -9.33 -8.49 20.91
C GLU A 135 -9.34 -10.02 21.03
N GLU A 136 -9.74 -10.75 19.97
CA GLU A 136 -9.62 -12.21 19.96
C GLU A 136 -8.15 -12.61 20.15
N THR A 137 -7.92 -13.65 20.96
CA THR A 137 -6.62 -14.26 21.23
C THR A 137 -6.57 -15.67 20.65
N THR A 138 -5.39 -16.31 20.62
CA THR A 138 -5.24 -17.70 20.18
C THR A 138 -6.04 -18.71 21.01
N GLU A 139 -6.45 -18.32 22.22
CA GLU A 139 -7.29 -19.12 23.14
C GLU A 139 -8.79 -18.90 22.90
N THR A 140 -9.17 -17.88 22.13
CA THR A 140 -10.57 -17.59 21.84
C THR A 140 -11.16 -18.68 20.95
N GLU A 141 -12.32 -19.21 21.35
CA GLU A 141 -13.03 -20.23 20.58
C GLU A 141 -13.32 -19.73 19.16
N ASN A 142 -13.08 -20.56 18.15
CA ASN A 142 -13.29 -20.22 16.74
C ASN A 142 -12.50 -19.00 16.24
N VAL A 143 -11.38 -18.63 16.90
CA VAL A 143 -10.50 -17.55 16.42
C VAL A 143 -9.95 -17.82 15.02
N PHE A 144 -9.76 -19.07 14.60
CA PHE A 144 -9.33 -19.36 13.23
C PHE A 144 -10.49 -19.51 12.24
N GLY A 145 -11.74 -19.49 12.71
CA GLY A 145 -12.93 -19.58 11.89
C GLY A 145 -13.25 -18.28 11.17
N SER A 146 -13.72 -18.40 9.94
CA SER A 146 -14.19 -17.26 9.16
C SER A 146 -15.62 -16.88 9.50
N LYS A 147 -15.93 -15.58 9.52
CA LYS A 147 -17.31 -15.10 9.64
C LYS A 147 -17.97 -15.10 8.27
N LYS A 148 -19.01 -15.93 8.10
CA LYS A 148 -19.87 -15.94 6.92
C LYS A 148 -20.87 -14.77 7.00
N VAL A 149 -21.07 -14.05 5.91
CA VAL A 149 -21.96 -12.87 5.85
C VAL A 149 -22.88 -12.92 4.64
N GLU A 150 -24.10 -12.44 4.82
CA GLU A 150 -25.10 -12.29 3.75
C GLU A 150 -24.77 -11.09 2.86
N TYR A 151 -25.37 -11.07 1.67
CA TYR A 151 -25.33 -9.90 0.80
C TYR A 151 -26.25 -8.82 1.34
N GLU A 152 -25.79 -7.57 1.28
CA GLU A 152 -26.56 -6.38 1.63
C GLU A 152 -26.53 -5.37 0.48
N GLU A 153 -27.52 -4.47 0.45
CA GLU A 153 -27.63 -3.45 -0.59
C GLU A 153 -26.73 -2.25 -0.26
N ILE A 154 -26.03 -1.73 -1.25
CA ILE A 154 -25.27 -0.48 -1.18
C ILE A 154 -25.66 0.44 -2.32
N ASP A 155 -25.74 1.74 -2.04
CA ASP A 155 -25.85 2.76 -3.06
C ASP A 155 -24.48 3.35 -3.35
N LEU A 156 -24.02 3.18 -4.59
CA LEU A 156 -22.71 3.64 -5.05
C LEU A 156 -22.85 4.78 -6.05
N PRO A 157 -21.96 5.79 -6.00
CA PRO A 157 -21.96 6.88 -6.97
C PRO A 157 -21.56 6.37 -8.36
N ASP A 158 -22.09 7.01 -9.40
CA ASP A 158 -21.63 6.78 -10.77
C ASP A 158 -20.16 7.18 -10.91
N ALA A 159 -19.42 6.46 -11.76
CA ALA A 159 -18.01 6.75 -11.99
C ALA A 159 -17.86 8.07 -12.76
N GLY A 160 -17.08 9.00 -12.23
CA GLY A 160 -16.92 10.33 -12.84
C GLY A 160 -16.04 10.32 -14.10
N ARG A 161 -15.07 9.39 -14.18
CA ARG A 161 -14.19 9.20 -15.33
C ARG A 161 -13.87 7.73 -15.50
N ILE A 162 -13.80 7.29 -16.75
CA ILE A 162 -13.53 5.91 -17.11
C ILE A 162 -12.31 5.88 -18.02
N ALA A 163 -11.37 4.98 -17.74
CA ALA A 163 -10.30 4.67 -18.67
C ALA A 163 -10.79 3.66 -19.72
N ASN A 164 -10.21 3.63 -20.92
CA ASN A 164 -10.50 2.59 -21.89
C ASN A 164 -9.21 1.90 -22.33
N PHE A 165 -9.16 0.58 -22.10
CA PHE A 165 -8.02 -0.27 -22.44
C PHE A 165 -8.41 -1.44 -23.36
N ASP A 166 -9.51 -1.34 -24.12
CA ASP A 166 -10.04 -2.46 -24.89
C ASP A 166 -9.05 -2.98 -25.93
N THR A 167 -8.38 -2.06 -26.64
CA THR A 167 -7.37 -2.40 -27.64
C THR A 167 -6.17 -3.11 -27.00
N GLN A 168 -5.74 -2.65 -25.83
CA GLN A 168 -4.61 -3.19 -25.09
C GLN A 168 -4.91 -4.59 -24.54
N LEU A 169 -6.13 -4.78 -24.01
CA LEU A 169 -6.56 -6.08 -23.51
C LEU A 169 -6.74 -7.09 -24.64
N SER A 170 -7.22 -6.65 -25.81
CA SER A 170 -7.46 -7.53 -26.96
C SER A 170 -6.16 -8.01 -27.62
N ASN A 171 -5.10 -7.20 -27.56
CA ASN A 171 -3.84 -7.46 -28.26
C ASN A 171 -2.74 -8.09 -27.37
N ARG A 172 -3.04 -8.44 -26.11
CA ARG A 172 -2.02 -8.95 -25.17
C ARG A 172 -1.82 -10.45 -25.30
N SER A 173 -0.55 -10.89 -25.21
CA SER A 173 -0.16 -12.30 -25.04
C SER A 173 0.21 -12.65 -23.59
N GLY A 174 0.14 -11.68 -22.67
CA GLY A 174 0.54 -11.85 -21.26
C GLY A 174 0.00 -10.75 -20.35
N LYS A 175 0.70 -10.51 -19.24
CA LYS A 175 0.35 -9.45 -18.27
C LYS A 175 0.41 -8.07 -18.92
N LEU A 176 -0.61 -7.25 -18.68
CA LEU A 176 -0.64 -5.85 -19.08
C LEU A 176 -0.03 -5.00 -17.96
N LEU A 177 1.07 -4.31 -18.26
CA LEU A 177 1.68 -3.36 -17.34
C LEU A 177 1.32 -1.93 -17.75
N LEU A 178 0.71 -1.20 -16.83
CA LEU A 178 0.33 0.20 -16.99
C LEU A 178 1.19 1.08 -16.10
N GLU A 179 1.45 2.31 -16.54
CA GLU A 179 2.07 3.31 -15.66
C GLU A 179 1.07 3.68 -14.54
N ASP A 180 1.55 3.71 -13.30
CA ASP A 180 0.73 4.11 -12.16
C ASP A 180 0.61 5.63 -12.09
N ILE A 181 -0.46 6.15 -12.67
CA ILE A 181 -0.85 7.57 -12.61
C ILE A 181 -1.93 7.67 -11.52
N PRO A 182 -1.63 8.27 -10.35
CA PRO A 182 -2.55 8.31 -9.22
C PRO A 182 -3.94 8.86 -9.56
N GLU A 183 -4.00 9.87 -10.44
CA GLU A 183 -5.23 10.50 -10.88
C GLU A 183 -6.10 9.54 -11.71
N ASP A 184 -5.49 8.60 -12.43
CA ASP A 184 -6.14 7.62 -13.29
C ASP A 184 -6.46 6.29 -12.59
N CYS A 185 -6.05 6.12 -11.32
CA CYS A 185 -6.22 4.88 -10.58
C CYS A 185 -7.71 4.49 -10.46
N ASP A 186 -8.57 5.40 -10.02
CA ASP A 186 -10.00 5.12 -9.85
C ASP A 186 -10.68 4.85 -11.21
N ALA A 187 -10.33 5.60 -12.24
CA ALA A 187 -10.84 5.38 -13.61
C ALA A 187 -10.41 4.01 -14.18
N THR A 188 -9.21 3.55 -13.84
CA THR A 188 -8.68 2.23 -14.21
C THR A 188 -9.41 1.12 -13.44
N VAL A 189 -9.62 1.31 -12.14
CA VAL A 189 -10.38 0.38 -11.30
C VAL A 189 -11.81 0.25 -11.80
N ALA A 190 -12.50 1.36 -12.05
CA ALA A 190 -13.87 1.37 -12.57
C ALA A 190 -13.99 0.62 -13.89
N TYR A 191 -13.05 0.84 -14.81
CA TYR A 191 -12.99 0.12 -16.08
C TYR A 191 -12.84 -1.40 -15.86
N VAL A 192 -11.83 -1.84 -15.10
CA VAL A 192 -11.58 -3.26 -14.87
C VAL A 192 -12.75 -3.92 -14.13
N LEU A 193 -13.32 -3.23 -13.14
CA LEU A 193 -14.49 -3.66 -12.41
C LEU A 193 -15.68 -3.90 -13.33
N SER A 194 -15.90 -3.03 -14.32
CA SER A 194 -16.98 -3.18 -15.29
C SER A 194 -16.84 -4.42 -16.17
N LYS A 195 -15.61 -4.75 -16.57
CA LYS A 195 -15.28 -5.95 -17.35
C LYS A 195 -15.54 -7.20 -16.52
N ALA A 196 -15.01 -7.22 -15.29
CA ALA A 196 -15.24 -8.30 -14.34
C ALA A 196 -16.75 -8.55 -14.09
N LEU A 197 -17.53 -7.48 -13.90
CA LEU A 197 -18.97 -7.59 -13.64
C LEU A 197 -19.76 -8.11 -14.85
N ARG A 198 -19.26 -7.93 -16.06
CA ARG A 198 -19.81 -8.54 -17.28
C ARG A 198 -19.43 -10.02 -17.43
N GLY A 199 -18.74 -10.59 -16.46
CA GLY A 199 -18.34 -11.99 -16.42
C GLY A 199 -16.96 -12.25 -17.01
N GLU A 200 -16.20 -11.21 -17.36
CA GLU A 200 -14.83 -11.41 -17.84
C GLU A 200 -13.92 -11.91 -16.72
N ARG A 201 -13.00 -12.81 -17.08
CA ARG A 201 -11.97 -13.33 -16.18
C ARG A 201 -10.79 -12.38 -16.18
N ILE A 202 -10.60 -11.66 -15.09
CA ILE A 202 -9.62 -10.58 -15.00
C ILE A 202 -9.15 -10.42 -13.56
N ALA A 203 -7.83 -10.28 -13.38
CA ALA A 203 -7.22 -9.95 -12.11
C ALA A 203 -6.37 -8.68 -12.26
N PHE A 204 -6.64 -7.67 -11.43
CA PHE A 204 -5.96 -6.38 -11.43
C PHE A 204 -5.42 -6.05 -10.05
N CYS A 205 -4.23 -5.45 -10.01
CA CYS A 205 -3.67 -4.86 -8.80
C CYS A 205 -2.92 -3.57 -9.14
N SER A 206 -3.27 -2.48 -8.45
CA SER A 206 -2.57 -1.21 -8.62
C SER A 206 -1.29 -1.14 -7.78
N ASN A 207 -0.40 -0.25 -8.20
CA ASN A 207 0.73 0.23 -7.39
C ASN A 207 1.63 -0.91 -6.87
N ILE A 208 1.98 -1.84 -7.76
CA ILE A 208 3.01 -2.84 -7.51
C ILE A 208 4.35 -2.25 -7.94
N THR A 209 5.26 -2.05 -6.99
CA THR A 209 6.56 -1.38 -7.22
C THR A 209 7.74 -2.35 -7.37
N ILE A 210 7.50 -3.66 -7.23
CA ILE A 210 8.55 -4.68 -7.17
C ILE A 210 8.48 -5.57 -8.43
N PRO A 211 9.50 -5.59 -9.29
CA PRO A 211 9.50 -6.40 -10.52
C PRO A 211 9.22 -7.89 -10.28
N LYS A 212 9.79 -8.46 -9.21
CA LYS A 212 9.53 -9.85 -8.80
C LYS A 212 8.05 -10.12 -8.50
N LEU A 213 7.35 -9.16 -7.89
CA LEU A 213 5.92 -9.31 -7.61
C LEU A 213 5.09 -9.18 -8.90
N ILE A 214 5.51 -8.35 -9.86
CA ILE A 214 4.87 -8.26 -11.18
C ILE A 214 4.93 -9.62 -11.87
N SER A 215 6.10 -10.26 -11.92
CA SER A 215 6.30 -11.54 -12.60
C SER A 215 5.65 -12.73 -11.90
N GLU A 216 5.68 -12.79 -10.57
CA GLU A 216 5.18 -13.94 -9.79
C GLU A 216 3.69 -13.86 -9.42
N SER A 217 3.09 -12.67 -9.47
CA SER A 217 1.69 -12.50 -9.02
C SER A 217 0.68 -13.17 -9.96
N ARG A 218 -0.55 -13.35 -9.47
CA ARG A 218 -1.67 -13.85 -10.30
C ARG A 218 -2.43 -12.75 -11.06
N PHE A 219 -1.98 -11.50 -11.00
CA PHE A 219 -2.66 -10.39 -11.66
C PHE A 219 -2.39 -10.35 -13.17
N ASP A 220 -3.44 -10.24 -13.98
CA ASP A 220 -3.36 -10.07 -15.43
C ASP A 220 -3.03 -8.62 -15.82
N ILE A 221 -3.40 -7.66 -14.98
CA ILE A 221 -3.18 -6.23 -15.18
C ILE A 221 -2.53 -5.66 -13.92
N VAL A 222 -1.46 -4.92 -14.08
CA VAL A 222 -0.75 -4.29 -12.97
C VAL A 222 -0.46 -2.84 -13.31
N THR A 223 -0.66 -1.92 -12.36
CA THR A 223 -0.05 -0.59 -12.46
C THR A 223 1.23 -0.54 -11.64
N CYS A 224 2.26 0.12 -12.18
CA CYS A 224 3.55 0.28 -11.55
C CYS A 224 4.10 1.68 -11.82
N ARG A 225 4.73 2.30 -10.81
CA ARG A 225 5.50 3.53 -11.02
C ARG A 225 6.77 3.22 -11.79
N ASN A 226 7.09 4.07 -12.76
CA ASN A 226 8.21 3.89 -13.67
C ASN A 226 8.14 2.56 -14.42
N ALA A 227 6.95 2.13 -14.85
CA ALA A 227 6.78 0.94 -15.68
C ALA A 227 7.72 0.97 -16.90
N SER A 228 8.02 2.18 -17.39
CA SER A 228 8.96 2.42 -18.48
C SER A 228 10.41 1.99 -18.24
N SER A 229 10.83 1.92 -16.97
CA SER A 229 12.18 1.51 -16.55
C SER A 229 12.29 0.01 -16.26
N ILE A 230 11.18 -0.70 -16.15
CA ILE A 230 11.12 -2.09 -15.69
C ILE A 230 11.03 -3.07 -16.88
N LEU A 231 10.48 -2.66 -18.02
CA LEU A 231 10.32 -3.52 -19.20
C LEU A 231 10.64 -2.81 -20.52
N PRO A 232 10.99 -3.55 -21.58
CA PRO A 232 11.15 -2.99 -22.93
C PRO A 232 9.82 -2.38 -23.45
N PRO A 233 9.89 -1.46 -24.44
CA PRO A 233 8.76 -0.61 -24.87
C PRO A 233 7.53 -1.37 -25.37
N GLU A 234 7.71 -2.59 -25.88
CA GLU A 234 6.68 -3.41 -26.52
C GLU A 234 5.57 -3.89 -25.55
N VAL A 235 5.80 -3.80 -24.24
CA VAL A 235 4.84 -4.22 -23.18
C VAL A 235 4.14 -3.01 -22.52
N GLN A 236 4.56 -1.79 -22.83
CA GLN A 236 4.09 -0.58 -22.16
C GLN A 236 2.91 0.04 -22.90
N VAL A 237 1.85 0.39 -22.18
CA VAL A 237 0.77 1.21 -22.77
C VAL A 237 0.30 2.28 -21.80
N ARG A 238 0.24 3.53 -22.26
CA ARG A 238 -0.39 4.63 -21.51
C ARG A 238 -1.91 4.62 -21.72
N PRO A 239 -2.71 5.02 -20.73
CA PRO A 239 -4.13 5.26 -20.92
C PRO A 239 -4.37 6.30 -22.02
N LEU A 240 -5.25 5.99 -22.97
CA LEU A 240 -5.81 7.02 -23.84
C LEU A 240 -6.75 7.86 -22.97
N GLN A 241 -6.39 9.11 -22.70
CA GLN A 241 -7.33 10.06 -22.09
C GLN A 241 -8.51 10.26 -23.07
N ASN A 242 -9.72 10.11 -22.54
CA ASN A 242 -10.98 10.05 -23.31
C ASN A 242 -11.07 11.10 -24.42
N GLN A 243 -11.37 10.63 -25.64
CA GLN A 243 -12.19 11.39 -26.56
C GLN A 243 -13.64 11.42 -26.02
N PRO A 244 -14.37 12.53 -26.15
CA PRO A 244 -15.79 12.57 -25.80
C PRO A 244 -16.55 11.48 -26.58
N GLU A 245 -17.47 10.78 -25.89
CA GLU A 245 -18.32 9.77 -26.52
C GLU A 245 -18.97 10.33 -27.81
N PRO A 246 -19.02 9.55 -28.90
CA PRO A 246 -19.88 9.92 -30.01
C PRO A 246 -21.32 9.84 -29.51
N ALA A 247 -22.02 10.98 -29.53
CA ALA A 247 -23.42 11.06 -29.18
C ALA A 247 -24.21 9.95 -29.90
N ASP A 248 -24.95 9.17 -29.10
CA ASP A 248 -25.87 8.14 -29.56
C ASP A 248 -26.78 8.68 -30.69
N ASN A 249 -26.53 8.19 -31.90
CA ASN A 249 -27.39 8.44 -33.05
C ASN A 249 -28.46 7.34 -33.11
N TYR A 250 -29.49 7.49 -32.27
CA TYR A 250 -30.77 6.82 -32.50
C TYR A 250 -31.94 7.81 -32.37
N SER A 251 -32.78 7.79 -33.40
CA SER A 251 -34.10 8.46 -33.56
C SER A 251 -34.10 9.91 -34.05
N LEU A 252 -34.36 10.10 -35.35
CA LEU A 252 -35.69 10.60 -35.77
C LEU A 252 -35.95 10.42 -37.29
N LYS A 253 -37.04 9.70 -37.58
CA LYS A 253 -37.73 9.73 -38.87
C LYS A 253 -38.35 11.11 -39.09
N ARG A 254 -38.31 11.55 -40.35
CA ARG A 254 -39.16 12.58 -41.01
C ARG A 254 -39.10 13.99 -40.39
N THR A 255 -38.52 14.93 -41.12
CA THR A 255 -39.28 15.98 -41.84
C THR A 255 -38.35 16.65 -42.85
N ALA A 256 -38.73 16.60 -44.12
CA ALA A 256 -38.10 17.37 -45.18
C ALA A 256 -38.45 18.84 -45.00
N GLN A 257 -37.45 19.72 -44.86
CA GLN A 257 -37.58 21.13 -45.24
C GLN A 257 -36.19 21.80 -45.40
N ARG A 258 -35.87 22.05 -46.68
CA ARG A 258 -35.18 23.21 -47.26
C ARG A 258 -33.96 23.81 -46.52
N LEU A 259 -32.81 23.66 -47.17
CA LEU A 259 -31.64 24.56 -47.16
C LEU A 259 -32.03 26.06 -47.12
N PRO A 260 -31.18 26.89 -46.49
CA PRO A 260 -30.35 27.74 -47.34
C PRO A 260 -28.86 27.72 -46.98
N LYS A 261 -28.07 27.76 -48.05
CA LYS A 261 -26.65 28.11 -48.12
C LYS A 261 -26.35 29.38 -47.32
N LYS A 262 -25.27 29.36 -46.52
CA LYS A 262 -24.29 30.45 -46.46
C LYS A 262 -22.95 29.91 -45.94
N MET A 263 -21.98 29.86 -46.85
CA MET A 263 -20.56 29.74 -46.56
C MET A 263 -20.13 30.93 -45.71
N HIS A 264 -19.56 30.68 -44.54
CA HIS A 264 -18.66 31.63 -43.89
C HIS A 264 -17.23 31.18 -44.11
N LEU A 265 -16.48 32.08 -44.74
CA LEU A 265 -15.08 32.00 -45.10
C LEU A 265 -14.23 31.96 -43.82
N TYR A 266 -13.27 31.03 -43.79
CA TYR A 266 -12.30 30.86 -42.71
C TYR A 266 -11.26 31.99 -42.77
N GLU A 267 -11.16 32.81 -41.73
CA GLU A 267 -10.02 33.71 -41.54
C GLU A 267 -8.93 32.99 -40.71
N PRO A 268 -7.67 32.97 -41.15
CA PRO A 268 -6.58 32.36 -40.39
C PRO A 268 -6.21 33.22 -39.15
N PRO A 269 -5.81 32.59 -38.04
CA PRO A 269 -5.47 33.31 -36.82
C PRO A 269 -4.20 34.15 -36.97
N LYS A 270 -4.27 35.39 -36.47
CA LYS A 270 -3.14 36.32 -36.35
C LYS A 270 -2.08 35.75 -35.42
N LYS A 271 -0.84 35.64 -35.92
CA LYS A 271 0.37 35.28 -35.18
C LYS A 271 0.52 36.17 -33.94
N LYS A 272 0.52 35.58 -32.74
CA LYS A 272 1.02 36.24 -31.53
C LYS A 272 2.55 36.31 -31.60
N LYS A 273 3.09 37.49 -31.31
CA LYS A 273 4.52 37.73 -31.13
C LYS A 273 5.05 36.84 -30.01
N GLU A 274 6.13 36.12 -30.28
CA GLU A 274 6.96 35.46 -29.28
C GLU A 274 7.54 36.54 -28.36
N SER A 275 7.33 36.37 -27.05
CA SER A 275 8.05 37.11 -26.00
C SER A 275 9.52 36.69 -26.04
N SER A 276 10.44 37.65 -25.95
CA SER A 276 11.87 37.35 -25.97
C SER A 276 12.26 36.60 -24.70
N LEU A 277 13.33 35.80 -24.79
CA LEU A 277 13.88 35.04 -23.67
C LEU A 277 14.35 35.96 -22.51
N ASP A 278 14.58 37.24 -22.80
CA ASP A 278 15.04 38.24 -21.84
C ASP A 278 13.91 38.72 -20.91
N ASP A 279 12.65 38.72 -21.38
CA ASP A 279 11.47 39.07 -20.56
C ASP A 279 11.16 38.02 -19.48
N ILE A 280 11.62 36.77 -19.66
CA ILE A 280 11.41 35.66 -18.71
C ILE A 280 12.48 35.64 -17.61
N LEU A 281 13.70 36.10 -17.92
CA LEU A 281 14.83 36.11 -16.98
C LEU A 281 14.77 37.26 -15.98
N GLU A 282 14.05 38.34 -16.28
CA GLU A 282 13.85 39.47 -15.37
C GLU A 282 12.81 39.15 -14.26
N GLN A 283 11.94 38.16 -14.48
CA GLN A 283 10.92 37.74 -13.50
C GLN A 283 11.47 36.83 -12.39
N TYR A 284 12.70 36.30 -12.54
CA TYR A 284 13.31 35.36 -11.59
C TYR A 284 14.37 35.98 -10.65
N ASN A 285 14.63 37.29 -10.75
CA ASN A 285 15.70 37.97 -9.98
C ASN A 285 15.20 39.00 -8.96
N ALA A 286 13.93 38.95 -8.53
CA ALA A 286 13.46 39.79 -7.43
C ALA A 286 13.94 39.22 -6.07
N PRO A 287 14.57 40.04 -5.20
CA PRO A 287 15.04 39.61 -3.89
C PRO A 287 13.87 39.38 -2.93
N ILE A 288 13.84 38.21 -2.28
CA ILE A 288 12.87 37.90 -1.24
C ILE A 288 13.34 38.54 0.08
N GLU A 289 12.58 39.53 0.56
CA GLU A 289 12.70 40.08 1.91
C GLU A 289 12.25 39.03 2.94
N ASN A 290 13.17 38.66 3.84
CA ASN A 290 12.90 37.87 5.03
C ASN A 290 12.14 38.69 6.06
N LYS A 291 10.93 38.26 6.46
CA LYS A 291 10.32 38.63 7.74
C LYS A 291 9.76 37.42 8.47
N ASP A 292 10.35 37.22 9.65
CA ASP A 292 9.77 36.70 10.89
C ASP A 292 8.87 35.46 10.84
N PHE A 293 9.45 34.30 11.17
CA PHE A 293 8.75 33.32 12.01
C PHE A 293 9.70 32.72 13.06
N LEU A 294 9.28 32.90 14.31
CA LEU A 294 9.98 32.56 15.54
C LEU A 294 10.19 31.05 15.69
N SER A 295 11.35 30.72 16.26
CA SER A 295 11.74 29.37 16.65
C SER A 295 11.26 29.08 18.08
N GLU A 296 10.26 28.22 18.23
CA GLU A 296 10.03 27.54 19.50
C GLU A 296 10.78 26.20 19.48
N ARG A 297 11.88 26.16 20.23
CA ARG A 297 12.68 24.96 20.46
C ARG A 297 11.96 24.04 21.45
N TYR A 298 11.62 22.84 20.97
CA TYR A 298 11.22 21.71 21.78
C TYR A 298 12.40 21.25 22.67
N ASN A 299 12.22 21.28 24.00
CA ASN A 299 13.21 20.85 25.00
C ASN A 299 12.73 19.54 25.69
N PRO A 300 13.34 18.37 25.43
CA PRO A 300 12.84 17.08 25.92
C PRO A 300 13.08 16.80 27.42
N ARG A 301 13.58 17.75 28.21
CA ARG A 301 14.03 17.49 29.59
C ARG A 301 13.05 17.85 30.72
N GLU A 302 11.86 18.35 30.41
CA GLU A 302 10.91 18.79 31.45
C GLU A 302 9.82 17.79 31.84
N TYR A 303 9.63 16.69 31.10
CA TYR A 303 8.59 15.69 31.42
C TYR A 303 9.02 14.55 32.35
N ALA A 304 10.30 14.47 32.73
CA ALA A 304 10.81 13.42 33.62
C ALA A 304 10.74 13.76 35.13
N ARG A 305 10.09 14.86 35.54
CA ARG A 305 10.04 15.31 36.95
C ARG A 305 8.65 15.41 37.57
N LYS A 306 7.60 14.92 36.92
CA LYS A 306 6.24 14.86 37.49
C LYS A 306 5.67 13.45 37.45
N LYS A 307 6.34 12.50 38.11
CA LYS A 307 5.72 11.21 38.44
C LYS A 307 6.27 10.52 39.68
N ASP A 308 6.77 11.31 40.63
CA ASP A 308 7.02 10.83 42.00
C ASP A 308 6.17 11.65 42.94
N ASN A 309 5.03 11.09 43.34
CA ASN A 309 4.34 11.30 44.62
C ASN A 309 2.86 10.91 44.47
N LYS A 310 2.53 9.68 44.88
CA LYS A 310 1.37 9.30 45.72
C LYS A 310 1.08 7.81 45.58
N ALA A 311 1.47 7.01 46.57
CA ALA A 311 0.55 6.27 47.43
C ALA A 311 1.33 5.41 48.45
N PRO A 312 0.99 5.46 49.75
CA PRO A 312 1.59 4.62 50.78
C PRO A 312 0.72 3.40 51.15
N TYR A 313 1.37 2.51 51.89
CA TYR A 313 0.89 1.44 52.81
C TYR A 313 1.02 -0.03 52.41
N MET A 314 1.91 -0.67 53.19
CA MET A 314 2.15 -2.09 53.40
C MET A 314 0.95 -2.86 53.98
N LYS A 315 0.93 -4.18 53.76
CA LYS A 315 1.10 -5.19 54.84
C LYS A 315 1.42 -6.60 54.28
N GLU A 316 2.57 -7.13 54.73
CA GLU A 316 2.89 -8.47 55.25
C GLU A 316 1.91 -9.64 54.99
N ALA A 317 2.28 -10.92 54.86
CA ALA A 317 3.54 -11.69 54.93
C ALA A 317 3.19 -13.16 54.60
N LYS A 318 4.16 -13.98 54.11
CA LYS A 318 4.63 -15.23 54.75
C LYS A 318 5.47 -16.14 53.82
N LYS A 319 6.61 -16.53 54.41
CA LYS A 319 7.32 -17.82 54.41
C LYS A 319 8.03 -18.36 53.15
N ASN A 320 9.37 -18.38 53.32
CA ASN A 320 10.31 -19.51 53.18
C ASN A 320 10.49 -20.17 51.81
N ASP A 321 11.71 -20.07 51.25
CA ASP A 321 12.71 -21.11 51.50
C ASP A 321 14.15 -20.63 51.20
N ASN A 322 15.09 -21.25 51.91
CA ASN A 322 16.51 -20.93 51.97
C ASN A 322 17.25 -21.30 50.68
N THR A 323 17.91 -20.31 50.07
CA THR A 323 19.20 -20.48 49.38
C THR A 323 19.93 -19.14 49.43
N THR A 324 20.81 -18.98 50.42
CA THR A 324 21.71 -17.83 50.53
C THR A 324 22.86 -18.00 49.53
N LEU A 325 22.66 -17.54 48.30
CA LEU A 325 23.76 -17.12 47.43
C LEU A 325 24.35 -15.83 48.01
N SER A 326 25.67 -15.78 48.14
CA SER A 326 26.38 -14.61 48.64
C SER A 326 26.09 -13.41 47.75
N TYR A 327 25.79 -12.26 48.35
CA TYR A 327 25.54 -10.99 47.65
C TYR A 327 26.68 -10.61 46.68
N ASN A 328 27.91 -11.07 46.97
CA ASN A 328 29.07 -10.88 46.10
C ASN A 328 29.06 -11.75 44.84
N ASP A 329 28.43 -12.93 44.87
CA ASP A 329 28.32 -13.82 43.71
C ASP A 329 27.29 -13.28 42.70
N ILE A 330 26.20 -12.69 43.20
CA ILE A 330 25.17 -12.05 42.38
C ILE A 330 25.71 -10.78 41.69
N ILE A 331 26.59 -10.02 42.37
CA ILE A 331 27.22 -8.85 41.77
C ILE A 331 28.24 -9.25 40.70
N ARG A 332 28.99 -10.34 40.90
CA ARG A 332 29.96 -10.85 39.92
C ARG A 332 29.28 -11.42 38.67
N GLU A 333 28.20 -12.17 38.85
CA GLU A 333 27.40 -12.72 37.74
C GLU A 333 26.70 -11.60 36.95
N LYS A 334 26.19 -10.56 37.64
CA LYS A 334 25.61 -9.40 36.95
C LYS A 334 26.64 -8.50 36.28
N SER A 335 27.85 -8.35 36.83
CA SER A 335 28.91 -7.57 36.16
C SER A 335 29.40 -8.24 34.88
N ASP A 336 29.54 -9.57 34.88
CA ASP A 336 29.97 -10.35 33.70
C ASP A 336 28.88 -10.39 32.61
N ILE A 337 27.60 -10.35 32.99
CA ILE A 337 26.49 -10.21 32.04
C ILE A 337 26.43 -8.79 31.47
N PHE A 338 26.73 -7.75 32.27
CA PHE A 338 26.69 -6.36 31.80
C PHE A 338 27.84 -6.00 30.86
N THR A 339 29.06 -6.50 31.10
CA THR A 339 30.20 -6.34 30.17
C THR A 339 29.96 -7.10 28.87
N LYS A 340 29.45 -8.33 28.94
CA LYS A 340 29.12 -9.12 27.74
C LYS A 340 27.99 -8.52 26.90
N LYS A 341 27.10 -7.73 27.51
CA LYS A 341 26.01 -7.03 26.82
C LYS A 341 26.46 -5.71 26.18
N SER A 342 27.45 -5.01 26.76
CA SER A 342 28.03 -3.82 26.12
C SER A 342 28.78 -4.17 24.83
N ASP A 343 29.55 -5.26 24.85
CA ASP A 343 30.32 -5.71 23.67
C ASP A 343 29.40 -6.11 22.51
N PHE A 344 28.26 -6.73 22.80
CA PHE A 344 27.29 -7.11 21.77
C PHE A 344 26.59 -5.91 21.13
N THR A 345 26.38 -4.85 21.92
CA THR A 345 25.73 -3.62 21.44
C THR A 345 26.65 -2.82 20.54
N GLU A 346 27.95 -2.81 20.86
CA GLU A 346 28.97 -2.17 20.03
C GLU A 346 29.17 -2.92 18.70
N ILE A 347 29.21 -4.26 18.73
CA ILE A 347 29.26 -5.10 17.51
C ILE A 347 28.02 -4.89 16.64
N ALA A 348 26.82 -4.88 17.24
CA ALA A 348 25.58 -4.67 16.49
C ALA A 348 25.53 -3.28 15.84
N THR A 349 26.07 -2.26 16.52
CA THR A 349 26.14 -0.89 15.99
C THR A 349 27.12 -0.82 14.82
N VAL A 350 28.30 -1.43 14.94
CA VAL A 350 29.30 -1.48 13.87
C VAL A 350 28.77 -2.24 12.65
N LEU A 351 28.12 -3.39 12.85
CA LEU A 351 27.51 -4.16 11.78
C LEU A 351 26.35 -3.40 11.10
N GLY A 352 25.55 -2.68 11.88
CA GLY A 352 24.47 -1.83 11.37
C GLY A 352 24.98 -0.70 10.48
N VAL A 353 26.07 -0.03 10.89
CA VAL A 353 26.71 1.02 10.09
C VAL A 353 27.33 0.44 8.81
N ILE A 354 28.03 -0.70 8.90
CA ILE A 354 28.61 -1.36 7.72
C ILE A 354 27.51 -1.77 6.72
N ALA A 355 26.40 -2.33 7.21
CA ALA A 355 25.26 -2.69 6.37
C ALA A 355 24.65 -1.44 5.70
N GLY A 356 24.41 -0.37 6.46
CA GLY A 356 23.85 0.88 5.94
C GLY A 356 24.71 1.55 4.87
N VAL A 357 26.04 1.61 5.09
CA VAL A 357 26.99 2.13 4.11
C VAL A 357 27.02 1.26 2.86
N THR A 358 27.02 -0.06 3.02
CA THR A 358 27.01 -1.01 1.89
C THR A 358 25.76 -0.86 1.02
N PHE A 359 24.58 -0.77 1.62
CA PHE A 359 23.33 -0.56 0.88
C PHE A 359 23.29 0.80 0.16
N THR A 360 23.83 1.86 0.78
CA THR A 360 23.91 3.18 0.16
C THR A 360 24.85 3.17 -1.05
N VAL A 361 26.00 2.53 -0.92
CA VAL A 361 27.00 2.39 -1.99
C VAL A 361 26.48 1.53 -3.14
N ILE A 362 25.77 0.42 -2.85
CA ILE A 362 25.11 -0.39 -3.88
C ILE A 362 24.03 0.44 -4.59
N GLY A 363 23.20 1.18 -3.86
CA GLY A 363 22.17 2.06 -4.43
C GLY A 363 22.76 3.08 -5.42
N LEU A 364 23.84 3.75 -5.03
CA LEU A 364 24.54 4.71 -5.90
C LEU A 364 25.22 4.03 -7.10
N ALA A 365 25.82 2.85 -6.90
CA ALA A 365 26.50 2.10 -7.96
C ALA A 365 25.53 1.48 -8.98
N THR A 366 24.30 1.13 -8.59
CA THR A 366 23.26 0.64 -9.52
C THR A 366 22.78 1.71 -10.51
N GLN A 367 23.03 2.99 -10.23
CA GLN A 367 22.79 4.10 -11.16
C GLN A 367 24.02 4.39 -12.05
N ALA A 368 25.15 3.75 -11.79
CA ALA A 368 26.41 3.92 -12.51
C ALA A 368 26.72 2.74 -13.45
N ASN A 369 27.80 2.85 -14.22
CA ASN A 369 28.26 1.84 -15.17
C ASN A 369 28.52 0.47 -14.48
N PRO A 370 28.12 -0.68 -15.06
CA PRO A 370 28.31 -2.02 -14.48
C PRO A 370 29.77 -2.36 -14.09
N ILE A 371 30.77 -1.74 -14.73
CA ILE A 371 32.18 -1.90 -14.35
C ILE A 371 32.43 -1.31 -12.95
N VAL A 372 31.84 -0.16 -12.63
CA VAL A 372 31.97 0.49 -11.31
C VAL A 372 31.32 -0.37 -10.23
N LEU A 373 30.16 -0.96 -10.51
CA LEU A 373 29.49 -1.88 -9.57
C LEU A 373 30.37 -3.10 -9.24
N ALA A 374 31.03 -3.68 -10.26
CA ALA A 374 31.94 -4.81 -10.06
C ALA A 374 33.17 -4.41 -9.22
N THR A 375 33.79 -3.26 -9.51
CA THR A 375 34.94 -2.77 -8.75
C THR A 375 34.58 -2.46 -7.29
N VAL A 376 33.44 -1.80 -7.06
CA VAL A 376 32.95 -1.45 -5.73
C VAL A 376 32.58 -2.71 -4.92
N GLY A 377 31.99 -3.72 -5.57
CA GLY A 377 31.70 -5.00 -4.93
C GLY A 377 32.95 -5.71 -4.44
N VAL A 378 34.00 -5.77 -5.27
CA VAL A 378 35.29 -6.39 -4.89
C VAL A 378 35.95 -5.65 -3.72
N ILE A 379 36.00 -4.30 -3.78
CA ILE A 379 36.58 -3.49 -2.69
C ILE A 379 35.82 -3.71 -1.38
N THR A 380 34.49 -3.74 -1.43
CA THR A 380 33.65 -3.94 -0.24
C THR A 380 33.94 -5.29 0.42
N VAL A 381 33.95 -6.38 -0.37
CA VAL A 381 34.24 -7.73 0.15
C VAL A 381 35.63 -7.80 0.80
N VAL A 382 36.65 -7.18 0.19
CA VAL A 382 38.00 -7.16 0.74
C VAL A 382 38.06 -6.38 2.05
N LEU A 383 37.46 -5.19 2.12
CA LEU A 383 37.46 -4.36 3.33
C LEU A 383 36.68 -5.03 4.47
N THR A 384 35.50 -5.60 4.18
CA THR A 384 34.72 -6.34 5.18
C THR A 384 35.46 -7.58 5.66
N GLY A 385 36.14 -8.31 4.77
CA GLY A 385 36.96 -9.47 5.14
C GLY A 385 38.15 -9.10 6.03
N MET A 386 38.81 -7.98 5.75
CA MET A 386 39.92 -7.49 6.58
C MET A 386 39.47 -7.06 7.98
N GLU A 387 38.34 -6.37 8.11
CA GLU A 387 37.78 -5.99 9.41
C GLU A 387 37.24 -7.19 10.19
N ALA A 388 36.55 -8.12 9.52
CA ALA A 388 36.11 -9.37 10.15
C ALA A 388 37.30 -10.15 10.72
N LYS A 389 38.42 -10.22 9.97
CA LYS A 389 39.65 -10.84 10.45
C LYS A 389 40.25 -10.10 11.65
N ARG A 390 40.34 -8.76 11.62
CA ARG A 390 40.82 -7.98 12.77
C ARG A 390 40.00 -8.19 14.03
N ILE A 391 38.68 -8.27 13.89
CA ILE A 391 37.77 -8.54 15.01
C ILE A 391 38.03 -9.95 15.55
N LEU A 392 38.09 -10.96 14.68
CA LEU A 392 38.43 -12.34 15.06
C LEU A 392 39.79 -12.46 15.77
N ASP A 393 40.81 -11.75 15.27
CA ASP A 393 42.14 -11.76 15.87
C ASP A 393 42.14 -11.12 17.27
N ARG A 394 41.33 -10.08 17.51
CA ARG A 394 41.15 -9.49 18.87
C ARG A 394 40.39 -10.38 19.83
N PHE A 395 39.54 -11.28 19.34
CA PHE A 395 38.82 -12.23 20.19
C PHE A 395 39.65 -13.46 20.54
N ASN A 396 40.67 -13.78 19.74
CA ASN A 396 41.55 -14.93 19.96
C ASN A 396 42.85 -14.58 20.72
N SER A 397 43.10 -13.30 20.99
CA SER A 397 44.21 -12.77 21.82
C SER A 397 43.73 -12.45 23.22
#